data_AF-A0A8J3EXS8-F1
#
_entry.id   AF-A0A8J3EXS8-F1
#
_cell.length_a   1.000
_cell.length_b   1.000
_cell.length_c   1.000
_cell.angle_alpha   90.00
_cell.angle_beta   90.00
_cell.angle_gamma   90.00
#
_symmetry.space_group_name_H-M   'P 1'
#
loop_
_entity.id
_entity.type
_entity.pdbx_description
1 polymer ?
#
loop_
_entity_poly.entity_id
_entity_poly.type
_entity_poly.pdbx_seq_one_letter_code
_entity_poly.pdbx_strand_id
1 'polypeptide(L)'
;MAPDERWLTSGETKVGEHRLVMARALGRPLFPDETVHHRNGVRTDNQLENLELWSSAHPQGQRAEDKVAFARAILARYAPELLAEPEPREEQK
;
A
#
# COMPACT_ATOMS: atom_id res chain seq x y z
N MET A 1 20.46 -3.11 -10.89
CA MET A 1 19.90 -2.36 -9.74
C MET A 1 21.04 -1.66 -9.03
N ALA A 2 20.85 -0.41 -8.61
CA ALA A 2 21.89 0.34 -7.92
C ALA A 2 22.02 -0.17 -6.45
N PRO A 3 23.24 -0.28 -5.90
CA PRO A 3 23.48 -0.88 -4.57
C PRO A 3 22.74 -0.16 -3.43
N ASP A 4 22.50 1.13 -3.60
CA ASP A 4 21.87 2.05 -2.65
C ASP A 4 20.36 1.87 -2.50
N GLU A 5 19.69 1.13 -3.39
CA GLU A 5 18.22 0.99 -3.38
C GLU A 5 17.74 -0.32 -2.78
N ARG A 6 18.67 -1.13 -2.25
CA ARG A 6 18.35 -2.45 -1.73
C ARG A 6 17.39 -2.42 -0.53
N TRP A 7 17.37 -1.32 0.23
CA TRP A 7 16.46 -1.09 1.36
C TRP A 7 14.98 -0.93 0.96
N LEU A 8 14.69 -0.64 -0.32
CA LEU A 8 13.31 -0.52 -0.82
C LEU A 8 12.62 -1.87 -1.01
N THR A 9 13.38 -2.98 -1.00
CA THR A 9 12.88 -4.33 -1.25
C THR A 9 13.45 -5.33 -0.24
N SER A 10 12.91 -6.53 -0.17
CA SER A 10 13.34 -7.57 0.78
C SER A 10 14.72 -8.19 0.48
N GLY A 11 15.52 -7.61 -0.43
CA GLY A 11 16.90 -8.01 -0.67
C GLY A 11 17.11 -9.34 -1.42
N GLU A 12 16.07 -10.14 -1.67
CA GLU A 12 16.09 -11.41 -2.43
C GLU A 12 15.56 -11.21 -3.86
N THR A 13 16.37 -11.56 -4.87
CA THR A 13 16.12 -11.22 -6.27
C THR A 13 15.67 -12.41 -7.11
N LYS A 14 14.44 -12.30 -7.65
CA LYS A 14 14.01 -12.70 -9.01
C LYS A 14 12.72 -11.98 -9.46
N VAL A 15 12.10 -11.18 -8.58
CA VAL A 15 10.76 -10.58 -8.73
C VAL A 15 10.79 -9.03 -8.65
N GLY A 16 11.97 -8.40 -8.70
CA GLY A 16 12.19 -7.09 -8.06
C GLY A 16 11.90 -5.80 -8.83
N GLU A 17 11.82 -5.80 -10.17
CA GLU A 17 11.76 -4.51 -10.92
C GLU A 17 10.45 -3.75 -10.71
N HIS A 18 9.30 -4.39 -10.90
CA HIS A 18 7.99 -3.75 -10.67
C HIS A 18 7.79 -3.37 -9.20
N ARG A 19 8.28 -4.18 -8.25
CA ARG A 19 8.26 -3.84 -6.81
C ARG A 19 9.08 -2.58 -6.53
N LEU A 20 10.24 -2.43 -7.17
CA LEU A 20 11.08 -1.25 -7.03
C LEU A 20 10.44 -0.01 -7.67
N VAL A 21 9.84 -0.14 -8.85
CA VAL A 21 9.09 0.95 -9.49
C VAL A 21 7.97 1.44 -8.57
N MET A 22 7.20 0.52 -7.98
CA MET A 22 6.15 0.86 -7.03
C MET A 22 6.71 1.51 -5.75
N ALA A 23 7.77 0.95 -5.15
CA ALA A 23 8.37 1.51 -3.93
C ALA A 23 8.91 2.94 -4.16
N ARG A 24 9.54 3.19 -5.31
CA ARG A 24 9.99 4.54 -5.70
C ARG A 24 8.81 5.50 -5.88
N ALA A 25 7.73 5.06 -6.51
CA ALA A 25 6.53 5.88 -6.69
C ALA A 25 5.85 6.23 -5.35
N LEU A 26 5.87 5.30 -4.39
CA LEU A 26 5.35 5.53 -3.03
C LEU A 26 6.29 6.32 -2.14
N GLY A 27 7.57 6.46 -2.50
CA GLY A 27 8.59 7.10 -1.66
C GLY A 27 8.95 6.31 -0.39
N ARG A 28 8.59 5.02 -0.33
CA ARG A 28 8.83 4.15 0.83
C ARG A 28 9.01 2.68 0.39
N PRO A 29 9.66 1.83 1.20
CA PRO A 29 9.66 0.39 0.95
C PRO A 29 8.23 -0.17 1.01
N LEU A 30 8.01 -1.27 0.28
CA LEU A 30 6.79 -2.06 0.38
C LEU A 30 6.75 -2.78 1.73
N PHE A 31 5.58 -2.82 2.36
CA PHE A 31 5.35 -3.60 3.56
C PHE A 31 5.36 -5.11 3.25
N PRO A 32 5.61 -5.98 4.26
CA PRO A 32 5.57 -7.44 4.08
C PRO A 32 4.20 -7.96 3.62
N ASP A 33 3.12 -7.24 3.98
CA ASP A 33 1.75 -7.52 3.58
C ASP A 33 1.34 -6.89 2.23
N GLU A 34 2.29 -6.30 1.49
CA GLU A 34 2.04 -5.67 0.19
C GLU A 34 2.61 -6.47 -0.99
N THR A 35 1.76 -6.68 -1.99
CA THR A 35 2.08 -7.35 -3.25
C THR A 35 1.80 -6.41 -4.42
N VAL A 36 2.57 -6.53 -5.50
CA VAL A 36 2.39 -5.71 -6.71
C VAL A 36 1.98 -6.63 -7.86
N HIS A 37 0.90 -6.27 -8.54
CA HIS A 37 0.33 -7.02 -9.66
C HIS A 37 0.36 -6.21 -10.95
N HIS A 38 0.45 -6.90 -12.09
CA HIS A 38 0.36 -6.30 -13.42
C HIS A 38 -1.10 -6.34 -13.90
N ARG A 39 -1.68 -5.18 -14.23
CA ARG A 39 -3.07 -5.08 -14.70
C ARG A 39 -3.28 -5.80 -16.04
N ASN A 40 -2.36 -5.66 -16.98
CA ASN A 40 -2.43 -6.29 -18.29
C ASN A 40 -1.92 -7.75 -18.33
N GLY A 41 -1.42 -8.28 -17.21
CA GLY A 41 -0.80 -9.61 -17.13
C GLY A 41 0.58 -9.74 -17.80
N VAL A 42 1.10 -8.67 -18.40
CA VAL A 42 2.40 -8.64 -19.07
C VAL A 42 3.49 -8.36 -18.04
N ARG A 43 4.21 -9.42 -17.64
CA ARG A 43 5.24 -9.37 -16.58
C ARG A 43 6.43 -8.46 -16.88
N THR A 44 6.66 -8.14 -18.15
CA THR A 44 7.76 -7.27 -18.60
C THR A 44 7.38 -5.80 -18.64
N ASP A 45 6.08 -5.49 -18.57
CA ASP A 45 5.59 -4.11 -18.60
C ASP A 45 5.55 -3.55 -17.18
N ASN A 46 6.68 -2.96 -16.77
CA ASN A 46 6.88 -2.40 -15.44
C ASN A 46 6.50 -0.92 -15.34
N GLN A 47 5.70 -0.38 -16.28
CA GLN A 47 5.22 0.99 -16.18
C GLN A 47 4.29 1.14 -14.97
N LEU A 48 4.46 2.22 -14.19
CA LEU A 48 3.71 2.43 -12.95
C LEU A 48 2.19 2.35 -13.15
N GLU A 49 1.70 2.85 -14.29
CA GLU A 49 0.30 2.83 -14.70
C GLU A 49 -0.29 1.41 -14.86
N ASN A 50 0.59 0.45 -15.18
CA ASN A 50 0.26 -0.96 -15.36
C ASN A 50 0.42 -1.77 -14.05
N LEU A 51 0.90 -1.15 -12.97
CA LEU A 51 1.14 -1.79 -11.69
C LEU A 51 0.05 -1.45 -10.68
N GLU A 52 -0.39 -2.45 -9.94
CA GLU A 52 -1.39 -2.32 -8.88
C GLU A 52 -0.79 -2.75 -7.55
N LEU A 53 -0.92 -1.91 -6.53
CA LEU A 53 -0.55 -2.26 -5.16
C LEU A 53 -1.71 -2.97 -4.48
N TRP A 54 -1.48 -4.18 -4.00
CA TRP A 54 -2.44 -5.02 -3.31
C TRP A 54 -1.98 -5.20 -1.86
N SER A 55 -2.91 -5.10 -0.90
CA SER A 55 -2.67 -5.48 0.50
C SER A 55 -3.30 -6.84 0.76
N SER A 56 -2.51 -7.77 1.30
CA SER A 56 -2.97 -9.09 1.73
C SER A 56 -3.22 -9.16 3.25
N ALA A 57 -3.10 -8.03 3.96
CA ALA A 57 -3.43 -7.98 5.38
C ALA A 57 -4.94 -8.16 5.56
N HIS A 58 -5.37 -9.32 6.03
CA HIS A 58 -6.73 -9.51 6.53
C HIS A 58 -6.74 -10.47 7.72
N PRO A 59 -7.29 -10.07 8.87
CA PRO A 59 -7.44 -10.98 9.99
C PRO A 59 -8.64 -11.92 9.80
N GLN A 60 -8.50 -13.20 10.15
CA GLN A 60 -9.57 -14.21 10.08
C GLN A 60 -10.42 -14.21 11.36
N GLY A 61 -11.74 -14.43 11.24
CA GLY A 61 -12.61 -14.69 12.40
C GLY A 61 -12.68 -13.57 13.46
N GLN A 62 -13.01 -12.35 13.04
CA GLN A 62 -12.90 -11.14 13.88
C GLN A 62 -14.23 -10.66 14.46
N ARG A 63 -14.19 -10.13 15.70
CA ARG A 63 -15.33 -9.40 16.28
C ARG A 63 -15.51 -8.06 15.56
N ALA A 64 -16.68 -7.43 15.72
CA ALA A 64 -16.95 -6.13 15.11
C ALA A 64 -15.94 -5.05 15.55
N GLU A 65 -15.57 -5.04 16.83
CA GLU A 65 -14.58 -4.12 17.40
C GLU A 65 -13.20 -4.27 16.73
N ASP A 66 -12.75 -5.52 16.52
CA ASP A 66 -11.47 -5.80 15.87
C ASP A 66 -11.47 -5.33 14.40
N LYS A 67 -12.61 -5.46 13.71
CA LYS A 67 -12.77 -4.95 12.34
C LYS A 67 -12.69 -3.43 12.28
N VAL A 68 -13.30 -2.73 13.25
CA VAL A 68 -13.22 -1.27 13.34
C VAL A 68 -11.79 -0.83 13.63
N ALA A 69 -11.12 -1.48 14.57
CA ALA A 69 -9.72 -1.19 14.87
C ALA A 69 -8.82 -1.43 13.64
N PHE A 70 -9.02 -2.54 12.93
CA PHE A 70 -8.29 -2.85 11.71
C PHE A 70 -8.56 -1.82 10.61
N ALA A 71 -9.82 -1.42 10.39
CA ALA A 71 -10.18 -0.40 9.42
C ALA A 71 -9.49 0.94 9.73
N ARG A 72 -9.44 1.35 11.00
CA ARG A 72 -8.71 2.57 11.41
C ARG A 72 -7.22 2.46 11.13
N ALA A 73 -6.61 1.29 11.35
CA ALA A 73 -5.20 1.07 11.05
C ALA A 73 -4.91 1.12 9.54
N ILE A 74 -5.80 0.56 8.71
CA ILE A 74 -5.73 0.64 7.25
C ILE A 74 -5.83 2.10 6.78
N LEU A 75 -6.82 2.84 7.29
CA LEU A 75 -6.97 4.27 6.96
C LEU A 75 -5.74 5.06 7.40
N ALA A 76 -5.23 4.85 8.61
CA ALA A 76 -4.02 5.53 9.09
C ALA A 76 -2.82 5.31 8.17
N ARG A 77 -2.73 4.14 7.53
CA ARG A 77 -1.63 3.77 6.63
C ARG A 77 -1.79 4.34 5.22
N TYR A 78 -3.01 4.30 4.66
CA TYR A 78 -3.23 4.55 3.23
C TYR A 78 -3.99 5.84 2.92
N ALA A 79 -4.77 6.34 3.85
CA ALA A 79 -5.61 7.53 3.70
C ALA A 79 -5.83 8.20 5.06
N PRO A 80 -4.76 8.67 5.73
CA PRO A 80 -4.85 9.25 7.08
C PRO A 80 -5.77 10.47 7.14
N GLU A 81 -5.93 11.19 6.03
CA GLU A 81 -6.86 12.30 5.88
C GLU A 81 -8.33 11.91 6.14
N LEU A 82 -8.70 10.64 5.93
CA LEU A 82 -10.05 10.13 6.18
C LEU A 82 -10.31 9.80 7.66
N LEU A 83 -9.27 9.87 8.52
CA LEU A 83 -9.43 9.71 9.97
C LEU A 83 -9.73 11.02 10.68
N ALA A 84 -9.53 12.17 10.04
CA ALA A 84 -9.86 13.46 10.62
C ALA A 84 -11.38 13.55 10.82
N GLU A 85 -11.80 14.10 11.97
CA GLU A 85 -13.20 14.42 12.19
C GLU A 85 -13.65 15.43 11.13
N PRO A 86 -14.90 15.34 10.63
CA PRO A 86 -15.42 16.36 9.75
C PRO A 86 -15.29 17.70 10.48
N GLU A 87 -14.64 18.68 9.83
CA GLU A 87 -14.65 20.09 10.25
C GLU A 87 -16.05 20.41 10.78
N PRO A 88 -16.19 20.99 11.99
CA PRO A 88 -17.49 21.25 12.56
C PRO A 88 -18.28 22.00 11.51
N ARG A 89 -19.38 21.39 11.05
CA ARG A 89 -20.30 22.04 10.12
C ARG A 89 -20.68 23.35 10.79
N GLU A 90 -20.19 24.47 10.28
CA GLU A 90 -20.65 25.77 10.71
C GLU A 90 -22.16 25.77 10.46
N GLU A 91 -22.93 25.63 11.54
CA GLU A 91 -24.37 25.82 11.52
C GLU A 91 -24.57 27.29 11.14
N GLN A 92 -24.86 27.51 9.85
CA GLN A 92 -25.33 28.80 9.36
C GLN A 92 -26.61 29.14 10.12
N LYS A 93 -26.49 30.19 10.92
CA LYS A 93 -27.48 30.72 11.83
C LYS A 93 -28.66 31.37 11.10
#